data_AF-A0A7W1KRZ5-F1
#
_entry.id   AF-A0A7W1KRZ5-F1
#
_cell.length_a   1.000
_cell.length_b   1.000
_cell.length_c   1.000
_cell.angle_alpha   90.00
_cell.angle_beta   90.00
_cell.angle_gamma   90.00
#
_symmetry.space_group_name_H-M   'P 1'
#
loop_
_entity.id
_entity.type
_entity.pdbx_description
1 polymer ?
#
loop_
_entity_poly.entity_id
_entity_poly.type
_entity_poly.pdbx_seq_one_letter_code
_entity_poly.pdbx_strand_id
1 'polypeptide(L)'
;MSQQQFENFTASSLYCEKCKTAMPVRERLLLILPDKELYDYLCTGCASSVGSREITAGEKLMAQRMAKRRPRRAAPAPAIQL
;
A
#
# COMPACT_ATOMS: atom_id res chain seq x y z
N MET A 1 -9.65 19.42 12.34
CA MET A 1 -9.44 18.41 11.27
C MET A 1 -8.02 17.88 11.39
N SER A 2 -7.85 16.66 11.93
CA SER A 2 -6.54 16.05 12.10
C SER A 2 -5.95 15.66 10.74
N GLN A 3 -4.84 16.29 10.34
CA GLN A 3 -4.18 16.15 9.03
C GLN A 3 -3.57 14.76 8.73
N GLN A 4 -3.78 13.77 9.60
CA GLN A 4 -3.15 12.45 9.55
C GLN A 4 -3.91 11.42 8.70
N GLN A 5 -4.93 11.82 7.93
CA GLN A 5 -5.77 10.86 7.21
C GLN A 5 -5.24 10.48 5.81
N PHE A 6 -4.25 11.19 5.30
CA PHE A 6 -3.66 10.98 3.98
C PHE A 6 -2.28 10.33 4.11
N GLU A 7 -2.26 9.08 4.57
CA GLU A 7 -1.03 8.31 4.82
C GLU A 7 -0.71 7.44 3.59
N ASN A 8 0.51 7.58 3.05
CA ASN A 8 1.10 6.79 1.95
C ASN A 8 0.16 6.52 0.75
N PHE A 9 0.26 7.36 -0.28
CA PHE A 9 -0.47 7.14 -1.52
C PHE A 9 0.17 6.02 -2.35
N THR A 10 -0.65 5.02 -2.67
CA THR A 10 -0.33 3.99 -3.66
C THR A 10 -1.17 4.21 -4.91
N ALA A 11 -0.62 3.89 -6.08
CA ALA A 11 -1.42 3.90 -7.30
C ALA A 11 -2.52 2.83 -7.21
N SER A 12 -3.77 3.22 -7.38
CA SER A 12 -4.91 2.30 -7.48
C SER A 12 -5.16 1.85 -8.93
N SER A 13 -4.91 2.74 -9.89
CA SER A 13 -5.04 2.47 -11.31
C SER A 13 -3.96 3.17 -12.13
N LEU A 14 -3.45 2.51 -13.16
CA LEU A 14 -2.50 3.07 -14.13
C LEU A 14 -2.90 2.66 -15.55
N TYR A 15 -2.45 3.43 -16.55
CA TYR A 15 -2.64 3.04 -17.95
C TYR A 15 -1.81 1.80 -18.26
N CYS A 16 -2.43 0.82 -18.91
CA CYS A 16 -1.76 -0.41 -19.33
C CYS A 16 -1.63 -0.45 -20.86
N GLU A 17 -0.41 -0.46 -21.37
CA GLU A 17 -0.15 -0.52 -22.82
C GLU A 17 -0.64 -1.79 -23.50
N LYS A 18 -0.77 -2.91 -22.77
CA LYS A 18 -1.29 -4.17 -23.32
C LYS A 18 -2.82 -4.22 -23.33
N CYS A 19 -3.46 -3.67 -22.31
CA CYS A 19 -4.93 -3.62 -22.21
C CYS A 19 -5.54 -2.38 -22.88
N LYS A 20 -4.70 -1.40 -23.23
CA LYS A 20 -5.07 -0.12 -23.87
C LYS A 20 -6.10 0.70 -23.10
N THR A 21 -6.12 0.56 -21.78
CA THR A 21 -7.04 1.28 -20.89
C THR A 21 -6.43 1.51 -19.50
N ALA A 22 -7.04 2.36 -18.69
CA ALA A 22 -6.73 2.50 -17.27
C ALA A 22 -7.15 1.22 -16.53
N MET A 23 -6.17 0.52 -15.97
CA MET A 23 -6.37 -0.76 -15.30
C MET A 23 -6.06 -0.64 -13.81
N PRO A 24 -6.81 -1.36 -12.94
CA PRO A 24 -6.43 -1.48 -11.55
C PRO A 24 -5.09 -2.21 -11.45
N VAL A 25 -4.26 -1.76 -10.51
CA VAL A 25 -2.91 -2.30 -10.31
C VAL A 25 -2.76 -2.97 -8.95
N ARG A 26 -1.88 -3.95 -8.89
CA ARG A 26 -1.38 -4.53 -7.63
C ARG A 26 0.08 -4.15 -7.47
N GLU A 27 0.45 -3.75 -6.27
CA GLU A 27 1.84 -3.48 -5.92
C GLU A 27 2.55 -4.81 -5.55
N ARG A 28 3.76 -5.03 -6.07
CA ARG A 28 4.60 -6.18 -5.74
C ARG A 28 6.00 -5.70 -5.40
N LEU A 29 6.53 -6.13 -4.25
CA LEU A 29 7.91 -5.87 -3.91
C LEU A 29 8.85 -6.51 -4.94
N LEU A 30 9.67 -5.68 -5.57
CA LEU A 30 10.63 -6.08 -6.59
C LEU A 30 12.01 -6.29 -5.98
N LEU A 31 12.48 -5.35 -5.17
CA LEU A 31 13.82 -5.38 -4.59
C LEU A 31 13.88 -4.66 -3.25
N ILE A 32 14.68 -5.21 -2.32
CA ILE A 32 15.03 -4.57 -1.06
C ILE A 32 16.50 -4.17 -1.13
N LEU A 33 16.79 -2.90 -0.85
CA LEU A 33 18.13 -2.35 -0.64
C LEU A 33 18.26 -1.83 0.80
N PRO A 34 19.48 -1.55 1.27
CA PRO A 34 19.68 -1.01 2.62
C PRO A 34 18.91 0.30 2.88
N ASP A 35 18.87 1.20 1.90
CA ASP A 35 18.26 2.53 2.05
C ASP A 35 16.83 2.62 1.53
N LYS A 36 16.40 1.64 0.71
CA LYS A 36 15.14 1.72 -0.02
C LYS A 36 14.55 0.39 -0.43
N GLU A 37 13.25 0.39 -0.67
CA GLU A 37 12.51 -0.70 -1.27
C GLU A 37 11.93 -0.25 -2.60
N LEU A 38 12.03 -1.12 -3.60
CA LEU A 38 11.47 -0.92 -4.93
C LEU A 38 10.30 -1.86 -5.11
N TYR A 39 9.18 -1.29 -5.54
CA TYR A 39 7.95 -1.99 -5.84
C TYR A 39 7.61 -1.81 -7.32
N ASP A 40 7.05 -2.85 -7.91
CA ASP A 40 6.51 -2.87 -9.27
C ASP A 40 4.99 -2.86 -9.21
N TYR A 41 4.37 -2.02 -10.02
CA TYR A 41 2.92 -2.02 -10.21
C TYR A 41 2.58 -2.93 -11.38
N LEU A 42 1.87 -4.01 -11.09
CA LEU A 42 1.43 -4.96 -12.10
C LEU A 42 -0.04 -4.71 -12.43
N CYS A 43 -0.34 -4.66 -13.73
CA CYS A 43 -1.72 -4.67 -14.21
C CYS A 43 -2.44 -5.93 -13.71
N THR A 44 -3.59 -5.78 -13.07
CA THR A 44 -4.36 -6.92 -12.57
C THR A 44 -4.96 -7.79 -13.68
N GLY A 45 -5.19 -7.23 -14.87
CA GLY A 45 -5.75 -7.96 -16.01
C GLY A 45 -4.74 -8.82 -16.77
N CYS A 46 -3.56 -8.27 -17.09
CA CYS A 46 -2.56 -8.96 -17.93
C CYS A 46 -1.20 -9.20 -17.26
N ALA A 47 -1.04 -8.80 -16.00
CA ALA A 47 0.17 -8.95 -15.20
C ALA A 47 1.44 -8.27 -15.74
N SER A 48 1.34 -7.38 -16.74
CA SER A 48 2.50 -6.57 -17.16
C SER A 48 2.85 -5.52 -16.12
N SER A 49 4.14 -5.23 -15.98
CA SER A 49 4.61 -4.03 -15.29
C SER A 49 4.09 -2.79 -16.01
N VAL A 50 3.48 -1.89 -15.24
CA VAL A 50 2.88 -0.63 -15.72
C VAL A 50 3.38 0.60 -14.94
N GLY A 51 4.27 0.40 -13.96
CA GLY A 51 4.87 1.48 -13.18
C GLY A 51 5.70 0.95 -12.02
N SER A 52 6.38 1.84 -11.29
CA SER A 52 7.15 1.47 -10.10
C SER A 52 6.96 2.50 -8.98
N ARG A 53 7.26 2.07 -7.76
CA ARG A 53 7.29 2.93 -6.57
C ARG A 53 8.55 2.64 -5.75
N GLU A 54 9.17 3.69 -5.26
CA GLU A 54 10.31 3.61 -4.36
C GLU A 54 9.86 4.07 -2.97
N ILE A 55 10.27 3.35 -1.92
CA ILE A 55 10.07 3.73 -0.53
C ILE A 55 11.43 3.80 0.14
N THR A 56 11.78 4.97 0.67
CA THR A 56 13.00 5.17 1.46
C THR A 56 12.86 4.60 2.87
N ALA A 57 13.99 4.31 3.52
CA ALA A 57 14.03 3.86 4.92
C ALA A 57 13.30 4.84 5.87
N GLY A 58 13.39 6.14 5.61
CA GLY A 58 12.69 7.19 6.37
C GLY A 58 11.17 7.08 6.27
N GLU A 59 10.64 6.97 5.05
CA GLU A 59 9.20 6.79 4.80
C GLU A 59 8.66 5.50 5.44
N LYS A 60 9.43 4.41 5.35
CA LYS A 60 9.09 3.12 5.97
C LYS A 60 9.04 3.24 7.50
N LEU A 61 10.02 3.90 8.12
CA LEU A 61 10.04 4.12 9.57
C LEU A 61 8.83 4.95 10.03
N MET A 62 8.48 6.00 9.28
CA MET A 62 7.29 6.82 9.57
C MET A 62 6.00 5.98 9.52
N ALA A 63 5.80 5.20 8.45
CA ALA A 63 4.65 4.32 8.30
C ALA A 63 4.52 3.31 9.47
N GLN A 64 5.63 2.69 9.87
CA GLN A 64 5.65 1.74 11.00
C GLN A 64 5.31 2.40 12.34
N ARG A 65 5.84 3.60 12.60
CA ARG A 65 5.55 4.34 13.84
C ARG A 65 4.06 4.70 13.94
N MET A 66 3.41 5.03 12.82
CA MET A 66 1.98 5.33 12.80
C MET A 66 1.12 4.07 12.94
N ALA A 67 1.47 2.96 12.28
CA ALA A 67 0.78 1.69 12.45
C ALA A 67 0.75 1.23 13.92
N LYS A 68 1.83 1.47 14.68
CA LYS A 68 1.89 1.19 16.12
C LYS A 68 1.04 2.14 16.98
N ARG A 69 0.73 3.35 16.51
CA ARG A 69 -0.10 4.34 17.21
C ARG A 69 -1.59 4.13 17.00
N ARG A 70 -1.99 3.33 16.01
CA ARG A 70 -3.42 3.07 15.75
C ARG A 70 -4.00 2.33 16.96
N PRO A 71 -4.96 2.94 17.71
CA PRO A 71 -5.57 2.27 18.84
C PRO A 71 -6.24 1.01 18.31
N ARG A 72 -5.92 -0.14 18.91
CA ARG A 72 -6.64 -1.39 18.66
C ARG A 72 -8.11 -1.07 18.96
N ARG A 73 -8.96 -1.03 17.93
CA ARG A 73 -10.41 -1.02 18.14
C ARG A 73 -10.70 -2.25 19.00
N ALA A 74 -11.06 -2.03 20.27
CA ALA A 74 -11.44 -3.12 21.16
C ALA A 74 -12.59 -3.87 20.50
N ALA A 75 -12.45 -5.18 20.34
CA ALA A 75 -13.53 -6.02 19.87
C ALA A 75 -14.70 -5.91 20.87
N PRO A 76 -15.97 -5.89 20.41
CA PRO A 76 -17.10 -5.97 21.34
C PRO A 76 -17.04 -7.32 22.08
N ALA A 77 -17.22 -7.29 23.41
CA ALA A 77 -17.23 -8.47 24.27
C ALA A 77 -18.32 -9.46 23.82
N PRO A 78 -18.09 -10.79 23.93
CA PRO A 78 -19.13 -11.76 23.59
C PRO A 78 -20.26 -11.65 24.62
N ALA A 79 -21.49 -11.45 24.14
CA ALA A 79 -22.68 -11.61 24.95
C ALA A 79 -22.87 -13.10 25.25
N ILE A 80 -22.66 -13.50 26.50
CA ILE A 80 -23.05 -14.82 26.98
C ILE A 80 -24.56 -14.78 27.21
N GLN A 81 -25.33 -15.45 26.35
CA GLN A 81 -26.75 -15.71 26.57
C GLN A 81 -26.88 -16.87 27.58
N LEU A 82 -27.58 -16.62 28.68
CA LEU A 82 -28.05 -17.61 29.66
C LEU A 82 -29.38 -18.22 29.18
#